data_AF-A0A6I1ZSX3-F1
#
_entry.id   AF-A0A6I1ZSX3-F1
#
_cell.length_a   1.000
_cell.length_b   1.000
_cell.length_c   1.000
_cell.angle_alpha   90.00
_cell.angle_beta   90.00
_cell.angle_gamma   90.00
#
_symmetry.space_group_name_H-M   'P 1'
#
loop_
_entity.id
_entity.type
_entity.pdbx_description
1 polymer ?
#
loop_
_entity_poly.entity_id
_entity_poly.type
_entity_poly.pdbx_seq_one_letter_code
_entity_poly.pdbx_strand_id
1 'polypeptide(L)'
;MKAFHAIRRNQVFLAITLAVAIANLWLIYQVAPVVPQQEMAQKIFYYHVPLAWNAFLAYLLVAAAGAAYLITRQPRWDRWSL
;
A
#
# COMPACT_ATOMS: atom_id res chain seq x y z
N MET A 1 -10.11 9.06 -23.30
CA MET A 1 -9.20 9.04 -22.14
C MET A 1 -8.14 7.96 -22.39
N LYS A 2 -6.84 8.23 -22.13
CA LYS A 2 -5.81 7.17 -22.27
C LYS A 2 -5.97 6.16 -21.14
N ALA A 3 -5.82 4.87 -21.43
CA ALA A 3 -5.85 3.82 -20.41
C ALA A 3 -4.76 4.08 -19.36
N PHE A 4 -5.04 3.80 -18.09
CA PHE A 4 -4.11 4.03 -16.98
C PHE A 4 -2.73 3.40 -17.21
N HIS A 5 -2.71 2.19 -17.76
CA HIS A 5 -1.49 1.44 -18.09
C HIS A 5 -0.77 1.92 -19.37
N ALA A 6 -1.40 2.75 -20.20
CA ALA A 6 -0.77 3.33 -21.40
C ALA A 6 0.10 4.55 -21.07
N ILE A 7 0.06 5.05 -19.83
CA ILE A 7 0.87 6.17 -19.37
C ILE A 7 2.23 5.63 -18.92
N ARG A 8 3.30 5.97 -19.64
CA ARG A 8 4.68 5.52 -19.32
C ARG A 8 5.08 5.75 -17.87
N ARG A 9 4.71 6.90 -17.29
CA ARG A 9 4.98 7.21 -15.89
C ARG A 9 4.36 6.19 -14.93
N ASN A 10 3.12 5.76 -15.21
CA ASN A 10 2.43 4.77 -14.38
C ASN A 10 3.06 3.38 -14.53
N GLN A 11 3.56 3.04 -15.72
CA GLN A 11 4.31 1.80 -15.94
C GLN A 11 5.63 1.79 -15.16
N VAL A 12 6.34 2.93 -15.14
CA VAL A 12 7.57 3.09 -14.35
C VAL A 12 7.26 2.94 -12.86
N PHE A 13 6.22 3.62 -12.34
CA PHE A 13 5.83 3.46 -10.95
C PHE A 13 5.43 2.02 -10.62
N LEU A 14 4.69 1.35 -11.50
CA LEU A 14 4.34 -0.06 -11.31
C LEU A 14 5.58 -0.94 -11.23
N ALA A 15 6.54 -0.77 -12.15
CA ALA A 15 7.78 -1.53 -12.17
C ALA A 15 8.61 -1.32 -10.89
N ILE A 16 8.73 -0.07 -10.42
CA ILE A 16 9.42 0.26 -9.18
C ILE A 16 8.72 -0.40 -7.98
N THR A 17 7.40 -0.29 -7.89
CA THR A 17 6.63 -0.90 -6.79
C THR A 17 6.82 -2.42 -6.75
N LEU A 18 6.78 -3.10 -7.90
CA LEU A 18 7.01 -4.53 -7.98
C LEU A 18 8.44 -4.90 -7.56
N ALA A 19 9.45 -4.15 -8.02
CA ALA A 19 10.84 -4.39 -7.66
C ALA A 19 11.07 -4.25 -6.14
N VAL A 20 10.52 -3.21 -5.52
CA VAL A 20 10.60 -2.99 -4.08
C VAL A 20 9.86 -4.09 -3.31
N ALA A 21 8.68 -4.51 -3.77
CA ALA A 21 7.92 -5.58 -3.13
C ALA A 21 8.69 -6.92 -3.14
N ILE A 22 9.31 -7.28 -4.27
CA ILE A 22 10.12 -8.49 -4.39
C ILE A 22 11.36 -8.41 -3.48
N ALA A 23 12.07 -7.28 -3.48
CA ALA A 23 13.22 -7.07 -2.62
C ALA A 23 12.84 -7.17 -1.13
N ASN A 24 11.68 -6.65 -0.74
CA ASN A 24 11.18 -6.72 0.62
C ASN A 24 10.87 -8.18 1.05
N LEU A 25 10.19 -8.95 0.20
CA LEU A 25 9.92 -10.37 0.46
C LEU A 25 11.22 -11.18 0.60
N TRP A 26 12.20 -10.90 -0.25
CA TRP A 26 13.52 -11.55 -0.18
C TRP A 26 14.23 -11.23 1.15
N LEU A 27 14.23 -9.96 1.57
CA LEU A 27 14.80 -9.54 2.85
C LEU A 27 14.09 -10.18 4.04
N ILE A 28 12.75 -10.27 4.03
CA ILE A 28 11.99 -10.92 5.10
C ILE A 28 12.39 -12.40 5.20
N TYR A 29 12.51 -13.09 4.05
CA TYR A 29 12.89 -14.49 4.05
C TYR A 29 14.32 -14.71 4.58
N GLN A 30 15.29 -13.89 4.19
CA GLN A 30 16.70 -14.08 4.53
C GLN A 30 17.10 -13.50 5.89
N VAL A 31 16.59 -12.32 6.24
CA VAL A 31 17.08 -11.51 7.38
C VAL A 31 16.18 -11.60 8.60
N ALA A 32 14.86 -11.78 8.42
CA ALA A 32 13.94 -11.75 9.57
C ALA A 32 14.22 -12.92 10.52
N PRO A 33 14.34 -12.65 11.83
CA PRO A 33 14.61 -13.68 12.82
C PRO A 33 13.42 -14.64 12.96
N VAL A 34 13.72 -15.87 13.35
CA VAL A 34 12.73 -16.91 13.65
C VAL A 34 12.67 -17.08 15.15
N VAL A 35 11.48 -16.93 15.74
CA VAL A 35 11.24 -17.25 17.16
C VAL A 35 10.90 -18.75 17.28
N PRO A 36 11.54 -19.50 18.19
CA PRO A 36 11.37 -20.96 18.29
C PRO A 36 9.93 -21.46 18.50
N GLN A 37 9.06 -20.63 19.09
CA GLN A 37 7.67 -21.03 19.35
C GLN A 37 6.78 -20.93 18.10
N GLN A 38 7.15 -20.09 17.13
CA GLN A 38 6.33 -19.79 15.95
C GLN A 38 7.01 -20.19 14.64
N GLU A 39 8.30 -20.51 14.68
CA GLU A 39 9.07 -21.01 13.54
C GLU A 39 8.88 -20.12 12.30
N MET A 40 8.82 -20.73 11.11
CA MET A 40 8.66 -20.01 9.85
C MET A 40 7.37 -19.20 9.75
N ALA A 41 6.31 -19.54 10.49
CA ALA A 41 5.02 -18.86 10.41
C ALA A 41 5.10 -17.40 10.89
N GLN A 42 6.01 -17.07 11.82
CA GLN A 42 6.15 -15.71 12.34
C GLN A 42 6.60 -14.71 11.27
N LYS A 43 7.36 -15.14 10.27
CA LYS A 43 7.92 -14.23 9.26
C LYS A 43 6.84 -13.44 8.51
N ILE A 44 5.61 -13.96 8.45
CA ILE A 44 4.47 -13.26 7.84
C ILE A 44 4.15 -11.94 8.54
N PHE A 45 4.39 -11.80 9.84
CA PHE A 45 4.09 -10.56 10.57
C PHE A 45 4.90 -9.37 10.07
N TYR A 46 6.13 -9.60 9.61
CA TYR A 46 6.98 -8.55 9.03
C TYR A 46 6.43 -8.00 7.70
N TYR A 47 5.56 -8.74 7.02
CA TYR A 47 4.86 -8.28 5.82
C TYR A 47 3.44 -7.81 6.14
N HIS A 48 2.69 -8.61 6.89
CA HIS A 48 1.27 -8.41 7.17
C HIS A 48 0.99 -7.19 8.07
N VAL A 49 1.77 -6.99 9.14
CA VAL A 49 1.51 -5.90 10.10
C VAL A 49 1.68 -4.53 9.42
N PRO A 50 2.79 -4.24 8.70
CA PRO A 50 2.90 -2.99 7.95
C PRO A 50 1.78 -2.80 6.91
N LEU A 51 1.34 -3.88 6.24
CA LEU A 51 0.21 -3.81 5.30
C LEU A 51 -1.09 -3.39 5.99
N ALA A 52 -1.38 -3.94 7.18
CA ALA A 52 -2.55 -3.56 7.95
C ALA A 52 -2.52 -2.07 8.33
N TRP A 53 -1.37 -1.56 8.78
CA TRP A 53 -1.20 -0.12 9.07
C TRP A 53 -1.42 0.76 7.84
N ASN A 54 -0.88 0.38 6.69
CA ASN A 54 -1.10 1.11 5.43
C ASN A 54 -2.58 1.11 5.04
N ALA A 55 -3.28 -0.01 5.20
CA ALA A 55 -4.72 -0.10 4.93
C ALA A 55 -5.51 0.84 5.84
N PHE A 56 -5.26 0.82 7.15
CA PHE A 56 -5.93 1.71 8.10
C PHE A 56 -5.68 3.18 7.79
N LEU A 57 -4.45 3.56 7.44
CA LEU A 57 -4.12 4.93 7.06
C LEU A 57 -4.84 5.34 5.78
N ALA A 58 -4.86 4.49 4.76
CA ALA A 58 -5.57 4.76 3.51
C ALA A 58 -7.07 4.96 3.75
N TYR A 59 -7.71 4.09 4.53
CA TYR A 59 -9.12 4.24 4.89
C TYR A 59 -9.41 5.53 5.65
N LEU A 60 -8.54 5.91 6.60
CA LEU A 60 -8.69 7.16 7.34
C LEU A 60 -8.60 8.38 6.40
N LEU A 61 -7.65 8.38 5.46
CA LEU A 61 -7.50 9.46 4.49
C LEU A 61 -8.70 9.57 3.56
N VAL A 62 -9.22 8.45 3.08
CA VAL A 62 -10.44 8.41 2.24
C VAL A 62 -11.64 8.92 3.03
N ALA A 63 -11.81 8.50 4.29
CA ALA A 63 -12.89 8.99 5.15
C ALA A 63 -12.81 10.50 5.38
N ALA A 64 -11.60 11.03 5.65
CA ALA A 64 -11.37 12.46 5.82
C ALA A 64 -11.64 13.25 4.53
N ALA A 65 -11.20 12.75 3.37
CA ALA A 65 -11.46 13.36 2.08
C ALA A 65 -12.96 13.35 1.75
N GLY A 66 -13.67 12.26 2.06
CA GLY A 66 -15.13 12.16 1.91
C GLY A 66 -15.87 13.16 2.80
N ALA A 67 -15.48 13.31 4.07
CA ALA A 67 -16.05 14.32 4.95
C ALA A 67 -15.79 15.75 4.42
N ALA A 68 -14.56 16.04 3.98
CA ALA A 68 -14.22 17.33 3.38
C ALA A 68 -15.02 17.60 2.09
N TYR A 69 -15.26 16.58 1.28
CA TYR A 69 -16.11 16.67 0.09
C TYR A 69 -17.55 17.05 0.45
N LEU A 70 -18.14 16.40 1.47
CA LEU A 70 -19.52 16.69 1.90
C LEU A 70 -19.67 18.12 2.43
N ILE A 71 -18.68 18.64 3.15
CA ILE A 71 -18.69 20.00 3.70
C ILE A 71 -18.48 21.04 2.60
N THR A 72 -17.47 20.85 1.75
CA THR A 72 -17.05 21.88 0.78
C THR A 72 -17.77 21.79 -0.56
N ARG A 73 -18.33 20.62 -0.90
CA ARG A 73 -18.90 20.25 -2.22
C ARG A 73 -17.94 20.48 -3.38
N GLN A 74 -16.63 20.47 -3.12
CA GLN A 74 -15.62 20.70 -4.17
C GLN A 74 -15.13 19.38 -4.76
N PRO A 75 -15.19 19.19 -6.08
CA PRO A 75 -14.81 17.92 -6.74
C PRO A 75 -13.32 17.59 -6.61
N ARG A 76 -12.49 18.50 -6.07
CA ARG A 76 -11.09 18.22 -5.76
C ARG A 76 -10.93 17.15 -4.68
N TRP A 77 -11.84 17.09 -3.72
CA TRP A 77 -11.79 16.12 -2.61
C TRP A 77 -12.27 14.75 -3.04
N ASP A 78 -13.16 14.69 -4.03
CA ASP A 78 -13.61 13.44 -4.65
C ASP A 78 -12.50 12.76 -5.47
N ARG A 79 -11.46 13.48 -5.91
CA ARG A 79 -10.31 12.85 -6.59
C ARG A 79 -9.52 11.89 -5.71
N TRP A 80 -9.73 11.94 -4.40
CA TRP A 80 -9.11 11.05 -3.43
C TRP A 80 -9.96 9.81 -3.13
N SER A 81 -11.17 9.71 -3.71
CA SER A 81 -11.99 8.49 -3.68
C SER A 81 -11.41 7.49 -4.68
N LEU A 82 -10.32 6.83 -4.29
CA LEU A 82 -9.75 5.67 -4.98
C LEU A 82 -10.52 4.40 -4.62
#